data_AF-A0A8T1APT1-F1
#
_entry.id   AF-A0A8T1APT1-F1
#
_cell.length_a   1.000
_cell.length_b   1.000
_cell.length_c   1.000
_cell.angle_alpha   90.00
_cell.angle_beta   90.00
_cell.angle_gamma   90.00
#
_symmetry.space_group_name_H-M   'P 1'
#
loop_
_entity.id
_entity.type
_entity.pdbx_description
1 polymer ?
#
loop_
_entity_poly.entity_id
_entity_poly.type
_entity_poly.pdbx_seq_one_letter_code
_entity_poly.pdbx_strand_id
1 'polypeptide(L)' 'MVKFFCAIVGEAGSAFSVRVDESDSVDDLKKAIKAEKPNKIQCDADELQLFLAKKDGGAGAWLTEKDVKEGTTVAS' A
#
# COMPACT_ATOMS: atom_id res chain seq x y z
N MET A 1 4.76 6.49 -16.94
CA MET A 1 5.00 5.24 -16.19
C MET A 1 5.89 5.45 -14.96
N VAL A 2 5.30 5.29 -13.78
CA VAL A 2 5.94 5.32 -12.46
C VAL A 2 5.97 3.91 -11.85
N LYS A 3 6.94 3.65 -10.98
CA LYS A 3 7.09 2.37 -10.29
C LYS A 3 6.95 2.56 -8.79
N PHE A 4 5.92 1.95 -8.21
CA PHE A 4 5.72 1.92 -6.77
C PHE A 4 6.30 0.64 -6.18
N PHE A 5 6.83 0.74 -4.96
CA PHE A 5 7.19 -0.40 -4.14
C PHE A 5 6.19 -0.49 -2.99
N CYS A 6 5.49 -1.62 -2.92
CA CYS A 6 4.43 -1.89 -1.97
C CYS A 6 4.86 -3.05 -1.07
N ALA A 7 4.31 -3.10 0.14
CA ALA A 7 4.46 -4.22 1.05
C ALA A 7 3.13 -4.45 1.78
N ILE A 8 2.86 -5.70 2.15
CA ILE A 8 1.70 -6.03 2.97
C ILE A 8 2.09 -5.77 4.42
N VAL A 9 1.34 -4.89 5.08
CA VAL A 9 1.59 -4.52 6.47
C VAL A 9 1.49 -5.76 7.35
N GLY A 10 2.51 -6.02 8.17
CA GLY A 10 2.58 -7.20 9.03
C GLY A 10 3.16 -8.46 8.40
N GLU A 11 3.40 -8.48 7.09
CA GLU A 11 4.01 -9.63 6.40
C GLU A 11 5.48 -9.33 6.06
N ALA A 12 6.41 -9.97 6.79
CA ALA A 12 7.84 -9.82 6.54
C ALA A 12 8.23 -10.35 5.14
N GLY A 13 9.04 -9.59 4.41
CA GLY A 13 9.51 -9.98 3.07
C GLY A 13 8.43 -9.90 1.97
N SER A 14 7.30 -9.26 2.24
CA SER A 14 6.18 -9.13 1.29
C SER A 14 6.37 -8.05 0.23
N ALA A 15 7.54 -7.41 0.13
CA ALA A 15 7.73 -6.30 -0.78
C ALA A 15 7.57 -6.73 -2.25
N PHE A 16 6.78 -5.98 -3.01
CA PHE A 16 6.57 -6.16 -4.45
C PHE A 16 6.53 -4.80 -5.13
N SER A 17 6.64 -4.80 -6.46
CA SER A 17 6.58 -3.55 -7.23
C SER A 17 5.43 -3.57 -8.20
N VAL A 18 4.72 -2.45 -8.30
CA VAL A 18 3.67 -2.24 -9.30
C VAL A 18 4.05 -1.08 -10.22
N ARG A 19 3.58 -1.14 -11.47
CA ARG A 19 3.76 -0.07 -12.44
C ARG A 19 2.40 0.50 -12.80
N VAL A 20 2.31 1.83 -12.80
CA VAL A 20 1.14 2.59 -13.24
C VAL A 20 1.63 3.80 -14.03
N ASP A 21 0.75 4.45 -14.77
CA ASP A 21 1.05 5.70 -15.44
C ASP A 21 0.82 6.91 -14.53
N GLU A 22 1.44 8.04 -14.88
CA GLU A 22 1.32 9.27 -14.08
C GLU A 22 -0.08 9.89 -14.11
N SER A 23 -0.87 9.52 -15.11
CA SER A 23 -2.27 9.90 -15.25
C SER A 23 -3.22 8.94 -14.53
N ASP A 24 -2.74 7.82 -14.00
CA ASP A 24 -3.58 6.81 -13.35
C ASP A 24 -4.06 7.31 -11.99
N SER A 25 -5.30 6.94 -11.64
CA SER A 25 -5.89 7.30 -10.35
C SER A 25 -5.45 6.33 -9.25
N VAL A 26 -5.78 6.68 -8.01
CA VAL A 26 -5.57 5.77 -6.85
C VAL A 26 -6.36 4.47 -7.01
N ASP A 27 -7.52 4.52 -7.68
CA ASP A 27 -8.31 3.32 -8.03
C ASP A 27 -7.53 2.37 -8.96
N ASP A 28 -6.91 2.90 -10.02
CA ASP A 28 -6.07 2.13 -10.94
C ASP A 28 -4.87 1.53 -10.19
N LEU A 29 -4.25 2.28 -9.28
CA LEU A 29 -3.19 1.77 -8.41
C LEU A 29 -3.66 0.60 -7.54
N LYS A 30 -4.83 0.72 -6.90
CA LYS A 30 -5.42 -0.37 -6.09
C LYS A 30 -5.69 -1.62 -6.94
N LYS A 31 -6.22 -1.45 -8.16
CA LYS A 31 -6.42 -2.55 -9.12
C LYS A 31 -5.11 -3.22 -9.52
N ALA A 32 -4.07 -2.44 -9.83
CA ALA A 32 -2.75 -2.94 -10.17
C ALA A 32 -2.12 -3.74 -9.02
N ILE A 33 -2.27 -3.27 -7.78
CA ILE A 33 -1.83 -3.99 -6.58
C ILE A 33 -2.53 -5.34 -6.42
N LYS A 34 -3.86 -5.37 -6.53
CA LYS A 34 -4.64 -6.63 -6.47
C LYS A 34 -4.20 -7.60 -7.57
N ALA A 35 -4.01 -7.10 -8.79
CA ALA A 35 -3.61 -7.92 -9.94
C ALA A 35 -2.21 -8.53 -9.81
N GLU A 36 -1.29 -7.88 -9.10
CA GLU A 36 0.08 -8.39 -8.87
C GLU A 36 0.12 -9.51 -7.82
N LYS A 37 -0.79 -9.51 -6.84
CA LYS A 37 -0.84 -10.49 -5.74
C LYS A 37 -2.23 -11.11 -5.54
N PRO A 38 -2.87 -11.69 -6.57
CA PRO A 38 -4.28 -12.10 -6.51
C PRO A 38 -4.55 -13.24 -5.51
N ASN A 39 -3.55 -14.09 -5.24
CA ASN A 39 -3.67 -15.16 -4.24
C ASN A 39 -3.54 -14.68 -2.79
N LYS A 40 -2.93 -13.50 -2.57
CA LYS A 40 -2.72 -12.90 -1.25
C LYS A 40 -3.75 -11.81 -0.96
N ILE A 41 -4.15 -11.08 -1.99
CA ILE A 41 -5.12 -9.98 -1.94
C ILE A 41 -6.42 -10.48 -2.58
N GLN A 42 -7.29 -11.03 -1.75
CA GLN A 42 -8.54 -11.66 -2.20
C GLN A 42 -9.75 -10.71 -2.14
N CYS A 43 -9.67 -9.62 -1.38
CA CYS A 43 -10.70 -8.59 -1.29
C CYS A 43 -10.84 -7.78 -2.59
N ASP A 44 -11.89 -6.98 -2.69
CA ASP A 44 -12.06 -6.06 -3.79
C ASP A 44 -11.04 -4.93 -3.78
N ALA A 45 -10.73 -4.41 -4.98
CA ALA A 45 -9.66 -3.43 -5.11
C ALA A 45 -10.01 -2.15 -4.33
N ASP A 46 -11.27 -1.74 -4.32
CA ASP A 46 -11.71 -0.54 -3.60
C ASP A 46 -11.59 -0.68 -2.07
N GLU A 47 -11.71 -1.91 -1.55
CA GLU A 47 -11.55 -2.24 -0.12
C GLU A 47 -10.09 -2.11 0.37
N LEU A 48 -9.11 -2.05 -0.55
CA LEU A 48 -7.71 -1.85 -0.16
C LEU A 48 -7.49 -0.48 0.48
N GLN A 49 -6.90 -0.48 1.68
CA GLN A 49 -6.38 0.73 2.30
C GLN A 49 -4.88 0.86 2.02
N LEU A 50 -4.50 1.96 1.35
CA LEU A 50 -3.11 2.25 1.02
C LEU A 50 -2.54 3.25 2.02
N PHE A 51 -1.31 3.00 2.47
CA PHE A 51 -0.59 3.85 3.40
C PHE A 51 0.79 4.18 2.83
N LEU A 52 1.29 5.39 3.13
CA LEU A 52 2.67 5.75 2.80
C LEU A 52 3.62 4.93 3.65
N ALA A 53 4.35 4.03 3.00
CA ALA A 53 5.11 3.04 3.72
C ALA A 53 6.27 3.61 4.55
N LYS A 54 6.78 4.79 4.18
CA LYS A 54 7.80 5.54 4.93
C LYS A 54 7.38 6.98 5.10
N LYS A 55 7.58 7.53 6.30
CA LYS A 55 7.41 8.95 6.61
C LYS A 55 8.70 9.74 6.24
N ASP A 56 8.69 11.06 6.44
CA ASP A 56 9.85 11.95 6.22
C ASP A 56 10.45 11.85 4.81
N GLY A 57 9.63 11.99 3.78
CA GLY A 57 10.08 11.96 2.38
C GLY A 57 10.71 10.64 1.94
N GLY A 58 10.42 9.54 2.64
CA GLY A 58 10.96 8.21 2.31
C GLY A 58 12.23 7.82 3.06
N ALA A 59 12.72 8.66 3.96
CA ALA A 59 13.87 8.36 4.83
C ALA A 59 13.48 7.64 6.13
N GLY A 60 12.21 7.69 6.52
CA GLY A 60 11.71 7.07 7.74
C GLY A 60 11.72 5.53 7.71
N ALA A 61 11.48 4.94 8.88
CA ALA A 61 11.25 3.51 9.02
C ALA A 61 9.97 3.10 8.26
N TRP A 62 9.91 1.81 7.88
CA TRP A 62 8.69 1.24 7.33
C TRP A 62 7.57 1.25 8.38
N LEU A 63 6.35 1.57 7.95
CA LEU A 63 5.17 1.45 8.79
C LEU A 63 5.00 0.02 9.30
N THR A 64 4.72 -0.10 10.60
CA THR A 64 4.34 -1.36 11.22
C THR A 64 2.81 -1.47 11.29
N GLU A 65 2.31 -2.68 11.58
CA GLU A 65 0.88 -2.86 11.86
C GLU A 65 0.39 -1.98 13.02
N LYS A 66 1.25 -1.69 14.00
CA LYS A 66 0.91 -0.82 15.12
C LYS A 66 0.69 0.61 14.64
N ASP A 67 1.55 1.13 13.76
CA ASP A 67 1.40 2.47 13.19
C ASP A 67 0.08 2.63 12.43
N VAL A 68 -0.33 1.60 11.68
CA VAL A 68 -1.60 1.60 10.93
C VAL A 68 -2.81 1.58 11.87
N LYS A 69 -2.75 0.77 12.94
CA LYS A 69 -3.84 0.65 13.93
C LYS A 69 -3.94 1.87 14.85
N GLU A 70 -2.83 2.54 15.16
CA GLU A 70 -2.80 3.76 15.97
C GLU A 70 -3.19 4.99 15.14
N GLY A 71 -2.82 5.05 13.86
CA GLY A 71 -3.18 6.15 12.97
C GLY A 71 -4.69 6.31 12.70
N THR A 72 -5.51 5.28 12.98
CA THR A 72 -6.98 5.38 12.89
C THR A 72 -7.64 5.89 14.17
N THR A 73 -6.88 6.17 15.24
CA THR A 73 -7.39 6.87 16.44
C THR A 73 -7.16 8.38 16.29
N VAL A 74 -7.70 8.99 15.24
CA VAL A 74 -8.06 10.41 15.31
C VAL A 74 -9.48 10.47 15.88
N ALA A 75 -9.59 11.09 17.05
CA ALA A 75 -10.78 11.19 17.84
C ALA A 75 -11.94 11.87 17.09
N SER A 76 -13.16 11.49 17.51
CA SER A 76 -14.43 12.18 17.26
C SER A 76 -14.38 13.68 17.57
#